data_AF-A0A7L0HYN2-F1
#
_entry.id   AF-A0A7L0HYN2-F1
#
_cell.length_a   1.000
_cell.length_b   1.000
_cell.length_c   1.000
_cell.angle_alpha   90.00
_cell.angle_beta   90.00
_cell.angle_gamma   90.00
#
_symmetry.space_group_name_H-M   'P 1'
#
loop_
_entity.id
_entity.type
_entity.pdbx_description
1 polymer ?
#
loop_
_entity_poly.entity_id
_entity_poly.type
_entity_poly.pdbx_seq_one_letter_code
_entity_poly.pdbx_strand_id
1 'polypeptide(L)'
;AEMGRTLVELFYDVVSPYSWLGFEVLCRYQHIWNIDLRLRPAFLGGIMQATELFLKGNKPPALLPKRGEYMLKDMKRMAKYYQVPINTSEDDLPRMLGSSTLGAMRFITAVDMTQPQYKEPLSREFWIRFWSQ
;
A
#
# COMPACT_ATOMS: atom_id res chain seq x y z
N ALA A 1 2.29 -26.70 -24.87
CA ALA A 1 1.19 -25.77 -24.55
C ALA A 1 1.81 -24.57 -23.88
N GLU A 2 1.63 -23.35 -24.40
CA GLU A 2 2.00 -22.16 -23.65
C GLU A 2 1.21 -22.15 -22.34
N MET A 3 1.93 -22.12 -21.23
CA MET A 3 1.34 -22.07 -19.90
C MET A 3 0.84 -20.64 -19.69
N GLY A 4 -0.48 -20.45 -19.68
CA GLY A 4 -1.09 -19.12 -19.52
C GLY A 4 -0.55 -18.39 -18.29
N ARG A 5 -0.42 -17.06 -18.39
CA ARG A 5 0.09 -16.22 -17.28
C ARG A 5 -0.82 -16.35 -16.06
N THR A 6 -0.23 -16.49 -14.88
CA THR A 6 -0.98 -16.49 -13.62
C THR A 6 -1.42 -15.08 -13.28
N LEU A 7 -2.72 -14.84 -13.14
CA LEU A 7 -3.25 -13.56 -12.69
C LEU A 7 -2.86 -13.30 -11.23
N VAL A 8 -2.24 -12.15 -10.96
CA VAL A 8 -1.94 -11.67 -9.61
C VAL A 8 -2.59 -10.30 -9.44
N GLU A 9 -3.56 -10.19 -8.53
CA GLU A 9 -4.23 -8.93 -8.23
C GLU A 9 -3.71 -8.35 -6.92
N LEU A 10 -3.15 -7.14 -6.98
CA LEU A 10 -2.70 -6.40 -5.80
C LEU A 10 -3.73 -5.33 -5.44
N PHE A 11 -4.43 -5.53 -4.33
CA PHE A 11 -5.26 -4.49 -3.72
C PHE A 11 -4.41 -3.64 -2.78
N TYR A 12 -4.41 -2.32 -2.97
CA TYR A 12 -3.54 -1.42 -2.21
C TYR A 12 -4.20 -0.08 -1.90
N ASP A 13 -3.73 0.55 -0.83
CA ASP A 13 -4.03 1.92 -0.44
C ASP A 13 -2.70 2.65 -0.16
N VAL A 14 -2.61 3.92 -0.57
CA VAL A 14 -1.40 4.72 -0.38
C VAL A 14 -1.12 5.04 1.10
N VAL A 15 -2.12 4.88 1.98
CA VAL A 15 -1.95 4.96 3.45
C VAL A 15 -1.26 3.71 4.03
N SER A 16 -1.03 2.66 3.25
CA SER A 16 -0.42 1.43 3.76
C SER A 16 1.06 1.35 3.34
N PRO A 17 2.01 1.43 4.28
CA PRO A 17 3.44 1.30 3.97
C PRO A 17 3.77 -0.14 3.52
N TYR A 18 3.07 -1.14 4.08
CA TYR A 18 3.22 -2.53 3.67
C TYR A 18 2.68 -2.80 2.26
N SER A 19 1.63 -2.07 1.85
CA SER A 19 1.16 -2.13 0.47
C SER A 19 2.19 -1.55 -0.50
N TRP A 20 2.94 -0.50 -0.12
CA TRP A 20 4.03 0.01 -0.95
C TRP A 20 5.16 -1.02 -1.11
N LEU A 21 5.57 -1.66 -0.01
CA LEU A 21 6.60 -2.70 -0.04
C LEU A 21 6.20 -3.85 -0.97
N GLY A 22 4.97 -4.37 -0.83
CA GLY A 22 4.45 -5.43 -1.69
C GLY A 22 4.31 -4.99 -3.16
N PHE A 23 3.89 -3.75 -3.39
CA PHE A 23 3.81 -3.13 -4.71
C PHE A 23 5.17 -3.12 -5.41
N GLU A 24 6.22 -2.62 -4.77
CA GLU A 24 7.55 -2.54 -5.40
C GLU A 24 8.11 -3.93 -5.71
N VAL A 25 7.89 -4.92 -4.83
CA VAL A 25 8.29 -6.30 -5.10
C VAL A 25 7.57 -6.83 -6.33
N LEU A 26 6.24 -6.73 -6.38
CA LEU A 26 5.48 -7.24 -7.52
C LEU A 26 5.83 -6.50 -8.82
N CYS A 27 6.05 -5.19 -8.78
CA CYS A 27 6.49 -4.41 -9.94
C CYS A 27 7.87 -4.84 -10.46
N ARG A 28 8.80 -5.25 -9.58
CA ARG A 28 10.11 -5.77 -10.01
C ARG A 28 10.00 -7.15 -10.63
N TYR A 29 9.17 -8.02 -10.04
CA TYR A 29 9.06 -9.41 -10.47
C TYR A 29 8.08 -9.64 -11.63
N GLN A 30 7.24 -8.67 -12.00
CA GLN A 30 6.32 -8.79 -13.15
C GLN A 30 7.03 -9.05 -14.49
N HIS A 31 8.32 -8.71 -14.58
CA HIS A 31 9.17 -8.92 -15.75
C HIS A 31 9.99 -10.22 -15.69
N ILE A 32 9.94 -10.94 -14.56
CA ILE A 32 10.71 -12.17 -14.29
C ILE A 32 9.76 -13.37 -14.22
N TRP A 33 8.63 -13.22 -13.55
CA TRP A 33 7.65 -14.29 -13.37
C TRP A 33 6.61 -14.31 -14.48
N ASN A 34 6.04 -15.49 -14.75
CA ASN A 34 4.96 -15.69 -15.72
C ASN A 34 3.60 -15.21 -15.16
N ILE A 35 3.49 -13.94 -14.77
CA ILE A 35 2.31 -13.37 -14.11
C ILE A 35 1.66 -12.25 -14.92
N ASP A 36 0.34 -12.11 -14.84
CA ASP A 36 -0.41 -10.92 -15.25
C ASP A 36 -0.69 -10.10 -13.98
N LEU A 37 0.12 -9.07 -13.72
CA LEU A 37 -0.01 -8.24 -12.54
C LEU A 37 -1.08 -7.17 -12.76
N ARG A 38 -2.15 -7.20 -11.95
CA ARG A 38 -3.19 -6.17 -11.95
C ARG A 38 -3.21 -5.40 -10.65
N LEU A 39 -2.81 -4.13 -10.75
CA LEU A 39 -2.89 -3.17 -9.65
C LEU A 39 -4.35 -2.71 -9.47
N ARG A 40 -4.92 -2.93 -8.27
CA ARG A 40 -6.29 -2.60 -7.88
C ARG A 40 -6.28 -1.55 -6.77
N PRO A 41 -6.43 -0.24 -7.09
CA PRO A 41 -6.57 0.79 -6.07
C PRO A 41 -7.80 0.48 -5.20
N ALA A 42 -7.61 0.41 -3.88
CA ALA A 42 -8.65 0.03 -2.92
C ALA A 42 -8.59 0.94 -1.68
N PHE A 43 -9.75 1.20 -1.06
CA PHE A 43 -9.82 2.06 0.12
C PHE A 43 -9.75 1.23 1.40
N LEU A 44 -8.60 1.27 2.10
CA LEU A 44 -8.34 0.47 3.28
C LEU A 44 -9.32 0.77 4.42
N GLY A 45 -9.68 2.04 4.61
CA GLY A 45 -10.67 2.45 5.61
C GLY A 45 -12.03 1.77 5.40
N GLY A 46 -12.46 1.62 4.14
CA GLY A 46 -13.69 0.91 3.77
C GLY A 46 -13.59 -0.59 4.03
N ILE A 47 -12.44 -1.22 3.74
CA ILE A 47 -12.21 -2.64 4.04
C ILE A 47 -12.29 -2.89 5.54
N MET A 48 -11.61 -2.05 6.35
CA MET A 48 -11.61 -2.18 7.81
C MET A 48 -13.02 -1.96 8.41
N GLN A 49 -13.81 -1.05 7.84
CA GLN A 49 -15.20 -0.86 8.25
C GLN A 49 -16.07 -2.08 7.89
N ALA A 50 -15.99 -2.55 6.66
CA ALA A 50 -16.79 -3.67 6.15
C ALA A 50 -16.46 -5.00 6.84
N THR A 51 -15.20 -5.20 7.22
CA THR A 51 -14.75 -6.39 7.96
C THR A 51 -14.97 -6.28 9.47
N GLU A 52 -15.66 -5.22 9.92
CA GLU A 52 -15.90 -4.93 11.33
C GLU A 52 -14.62 -4.89 12.18
N LEU A 53 -13.46 -4.60 11.56
CA LEU A 53 -12.18 -4.53 12.26
C LEU A 53 -12.28 -3.54 13.43
N PHE A 54 -12.93 -2.41 13.19
CA PHE A 54 -13.20 -1.38 14.21
C PHE A 54 -14.32 -1.73 15.20
N LEU A 55 -15.30 -2.53 14.79
CA LEU A 55 -16.52 -2.81 15.58
C LEU A 55 -16.39 -4.04 16.48
N LYS A 56 -15.62 -5.06 16.06
CA LYS A 56 -15.36 -6.30 16.82
C LYS A 56 -14.13 -6.23 17.74
N GLY A 57 -13.58 -5.04 17.96
CA GLY A 57 -12.42 -4.83 18.84
C GLY A 57 -11.06 -5.18 18.22
N ASN A 58 -11.00 -5.53 16.93
CA ASN A 58 -9.74 -5.74 16.21
C ASN A 58 -9.17 -4.39 15.75
N LYS A 59 -8.77 -3.56 16.70
CA LYS A 59 -8.22 -2.22 16.41
C LYS A 59 -7.02 -2.33 15.46
N PRO A 60 -6.85 -1.39 14.50
CA PRO A 60 -5.63 -1.29 13.69
C PRO A 60 -4.38 -1.56 14.52
N PRO A 61 -3.40 -2.33 14.02
CA PRO A 61 -2.22 -2.72 14.80
C PRO A 61 -1.53 -1.53 15.49
N ALA A 62 -1.49 -0.38 14.82
CA ALA A 62 -0.92 0.87 15.35
C ALA A 62 -1.58 1.39 16.64
N LEU A 63 -2.85 1.08 16.90
CA LEU A 63 -3.58 1.54 18.09
C LEU A 63 -3.22 0.76 19.36
N LEU A 64 -2.45 -0.33 19.24
CA LEU A 64 -1.86 -1.04 20.38
C LEU A 64 -0.40 -0.57 20.52
N PRO A 65 -0.01 0.09 21.64
CA PRO A 65 1.30 0.75 21.74
C PRO A 65 2.49 -0.13 21.33
N LYS A 66 2.55 -1.37 21.84
CA LYS A 66 3.63 -2.31 21.51
C LYS A 66 3.65 -2.77 20.05
N ARG A 67 2.49 -2.85 19.40
CA ARG A 67 2.40 -3.17 17.98
C ARG A 67 2.76 -1.96 17.12
N GLY A 68 2.40 -0.74 17.53
CA GLY A 68 2.86 0.50 16.91
C GLY A 68 4.37 0.67 16.96
N GLU A 69 4.98 0.48 18.14
CA GLU A 69 6.44 0.47 18.32
C GLU A 69 7.12 -0.54 17.39
N TYR A 70 6.60 -1.77 17.34
CA TYR A 70 7.13 -2.81 16.45
C TYR A 70 6.98 -2.41 14.97
N MET A 71 5.83 -1.85 14.58
CA MET A 71 5.57 -1.44 13.21
C MET A 71 6.56 -0.38 12.74
N LEU A 72 6.87 0.63 13.56
CA LEU A 72 7.90 1.64 13.24
C LEU A 72 9.28 1.00 13.03
N LYS A 73 9.68 0.08 13.93
CA LYS A 73 10.95 -0.66 13.81
C LYS A 73 10.99 -1.53 12.54
N ASP A 74 9.89 -2.21 12.26
CA ASP A 74 9.76 -3.11 11.12
C ASP A 74 9.75 -2.37 9.79
N MET A 75 9.05 -1.25 9.69
CA MET A 75 9.06 -0.40 8.49
C MET A 75 10.48 0.03 8.13
N LYS A 76 11.29 0.49 9.10
CA LYS A 76 12.71 0.85 8.85
C LYS A 76 13.52 -0.35 8.34
N ARG A 77 13.30 -1.53 8.94
CA ARG A 77 13.99 -2.77 8.55
C ARG A 77 13.60 -3.19 7.12
N MET A 78 12.31 -3.18 6.81
CA MET A 78 11.78 -3.59 5.50
C MET A 78 12.11 -2.58 4.41
N ALA A 79 12.09 -1.28 4.70
CA ALA A 79 12.55 -0.22 3.79
C ALA A 79 13.98 -0.48 3.30
N LYS A 80 14.89 -0.79 4.25
CA LYS A 80 16.28 -1.16 3.93
C LYS A 80 16.36 -2.47 3.13
N TYR A 81 15.62 -3.50 3.55
CA TYR A 81 15.67 -4.81 2.91
C TYR A 81 15.17 -4.76 1.45
N TYR A 82 14.03 -4.13 1.23
CA TYR A 82 13.41 -4.00 -0.09
C TYR A 82 13.91 -2.78 -0.87
N GLN A 83 14.81 -1.95 -0.34
CA GLN A 83 15.31 -0.74 -0.99
C GLN A 83 14.15 0.18 -1.45
N VAL A 84 13.19 0.40 -0.56
CA VAL A 84 12.07 1.33 -0.77
C VAL A 84 12.29 2.52 0.16
N PRO A 85 12.21 3.78 -0.32
CA PRO A 85 12.64 4.95 0.44
C PRO A 85 11.62 5.40 1.50
N ILE A 86 10.99 4.46 2.22
CA ILE A 86 10.13 4.77 3.35
C ILE A 86 10.98 5.43 4.44
N ASN A 87 10.60 6.64 4.82
CA ASN A 87 11.21 7.42 5.87
C ASN A 87 10.20 7.57 7.02
N THR A 88 10.44 6.85 8.14
CA THR A 88 9.52 6.87 9.27
C THR A 88 10.02 7.69 10.47
N SER A 89 9.12 8.52 10.97
CA SER A 89 9.19 9.37 12.16
C SER A 89 8.10 9.00 13.17
N GLU A 90 8.15 9.58 14.37
CA GLU A 90 7.14 9.32 15.42
C GLU A 90 5.76 9.89 15.03
N ASP A 91 5.73 10.95 14.22
CA ASP A 91 4.51 11.63 13.76
C ASP A 91 3.73 10.84 12.68
N ASP A 92 4.32 9.78 12.15
CA ASP A 92 3.70 8.99 11.08
C ASP A 92 2.52 8.15 11.53
N LEU A 93 2.53 7.65 12.77
CA LEU A 93 1.40 6.88 13.28
C LEU A 93 0.15 7.76 13.43
N PRO A 94 0.20 8.95 14.08
CA PRO A 94 -0.90 9.90 14.06
C PRO A 94 -1.31 10.33 12.65
N ARG A 95 -0.35 10.67 11.77
CA ARG A 95 -0.62 11.10 10.39
C ARG A 95 -1.36 10.02 9.60
N MET A 96 -0.92 8.76 9.68
CA MET A 96 -1.54 7.61 9.04
C MET A 96 -2.98 7.39 9.55
N LEU A 97 -3.21 7.52 10.85
CA LEU A 97 -4.54 7.30 11.45
C LEU A 97 -5.52 8.47 11.20
N GLY A 98 -5.01 9.70 11.05
CA GLY A 98 -5.81 10.90 10.86
C GLY A 98 -6.02 11.31 9.40
N SER A 99 -5.21 10.81 8.46
CA SER A 99 -5.30 11.19 7.05
C SER A 99 -6.33 10.35 6.30
N SER A 100 -7.14 11.01 5.45
CA SER A 100 -7.97 10.32 4.48
C SER A 100 -7.27 10.22 3.14
N THR A 101 -7.08 9.01 2.63
CA THR A 101 -6.55 8.76 1.28
C THR A 101 -7.65 8.65 0.22
N LEU A 102 -8.92 8.87 0.57
CA LEU A 102 -10.04 8.71 -0.35
C LEU A 102 -9.88 9.52 -1.66
N GLY A 103 -9.40 10.77 -1.56
CA GLY A 103 -9.12 11.61 -2.72
C GLY A 103 -8.01 11.05 -3.61
N ALA A 104 -6.89 10.62 -3.01
CA ALA A 104 -5.78 10.00 -3.72
C ALA A 104 -6.21 8.69 -4.40
N MET A 105 -6.89 7.81 -3.66
CA MET A 105 -7.36 6.52 -4.19
C MET A 105 -8.36 6.71 -5.33
N ARG A 106 -9.30 7.67 -5.22
CA ARG A 106 -10.22 8.02 -6.33
C ARG A 106 -9.48 8.55 -7.54
N PHE A 107 -8.45 9.38 -7.35
CA PHE A 107 -7.67 9.90 -8.47
C PHE A 107 -6.88 8.79 -9.18
N ILE A 108 -6.26 7.88 -8.43
CA ILE A 108 -5.60 6.69 -9.01
C ILE A 108 -6.62 5.82 -9.75
N THR A 109 -7.82 5.59 -9.19
CA THR A 109 -8.90 4.87 -9.88
C THR A 109 -9.31 5.56 -11.18
N ALA A 110 -9.47 6.89 -11.18
CA ALA A 110 -9.82 7.63 -12.40
C ALA A 110 -8.73 7.50 -13.47
N VAL A 111 -7.44 7.52 -13.07
CA VAL A 111 -6.32 7.27 -13.98
C VAL A 111 -6.31 5.84 -14.49
N ASP A 112 -6.62 4.84 -13.66
CA ASP A 112 -6.76 3.45 -14.13
C ASP A 112 -7.83 3.30 -15.21
N MET A 113 -8.94 4.02 -15.06
CA MET A 113 -10.06 3.98 -16.00
C MET A 113 -9.79 4.72 -17.32
N THR A 114 -8.92 5.74 -17.31
CA THR A 114 -8.78 6.67 -18.45
C THR A 114 -7.39 6.67 -19.08
N GLN A 115 -6.35 6.44 -18.30
CA GLN A 115 -4.93 6.48 -18.68
C GLN A 115 -4.11 5.45 -17.86
N PRO A 116 -4.41 4.13 -17.99
CA PRO A 116 -3.86 3.08 -17.13
C PRO A 116 -2.32 2.99 -17.15
N GLN A 117 -1.66 3.48 -18.21
CA GLN A 117 -0.19 3.54 -18.30
C GLN A 117 0.44 4.41 -17.22
N TYR A 118 -0.30 5.37 -16.64
CA TYR A 118 0.19 6.20 -15.55
C TYR A 118 -0.16 5.66 -14.16
N LYS A 119 -0.94 4.57 -14.05
CA LYS A 119 -1.37 4.03 -12.76
C LYS A 119 -0.18 3.65 -11.87
N GLU A 120 0.75 2.85 -12.39
CA GLU A 120 1.92 2.41 -11.62
C GLU A 120 2.77 3.60 -11.12
N PRO A 121 3.28 4.50 -12.01
CA PRO A 121 4.10 5.62 -11.54
C PRO A 121 3.33 6.57 -10.63
N LEU A 122 2.05 6.84 -10.90
CA LEU A 122 1.25 7.74 -10.05
C LEU A 122 1.08 7.19 -8.64
N SER A 123 0.79 5.90 -8.49
CA SER A 123 0.67 5.27 -7.17
C SER A 123 1.98 5.35 -6.38
N ARG A 124 3.11 5.13 -7.06
CA ARG A 124 4.44 5.31 -6.48
C ARG A 124 4.67 6.73 -5.99
N GLU A 125 4.30 7.75 -6.77
CA GLU A 125 4.44 9.16 -6.36
C GLU A 125 3.58 9.52 -5.14
N PHE A 126 2.36 8.97 -5.03
CA PHE A 126 1.55 9.17 -3.82
C PHE A 126 2.19 8.56 -2.59
N TRP A 127 2.79 7.37 -2.69
CA TRP A 127 3.52 6.77 -1.59
C TRP A 127 4.80 7.56 -1.25
N ILE A 128 5.56 8.03 -2.25
CA ILE A 128 6.74 8.89 -2.02
C ILE A 128 6.32 10.13 -1.23
N ARG A 129 5.24 10.80 -1.66
CA ARG A 129 4.74 11.99 -0.98
C ARG A 129 4.20 11.71 0.43
N PHE A 130 3.60 10.55 0.66
CA PHE A 130 3.02 10.21 1.96
C PHE A 130 4.05 9.69 2.97
N TRP A 131 5.03 8.89 2.51
CA TRP A 131 5.93 8.11 3.36
C TRP A 131 7.41 8.50 3.27
N SER A 132 7.78 9.41 2.36
CA SER A 132 9.19 9.80 2.17
C SER A 132 9.42 11.31 2.31
N GLN A 133 8.36 12.10 2.16
CA GLN A 133 8.35 13.57 2.23
C GLN A 133 7.40 14.04 3.35
#